data_AF-A0A7W6MN80-F1
#
_entry.id   AF-A0A7W6MN80-F1
#
_cell.length_a   1.000
_cell.length_b   1.000
_cell.length_c   1.000
_cell.angle_alpha   90.00
_cell.angle_beta   90.00
_cell.angle_gamma   90.00
#
_symmetry.space_group_name_H-M   'P 1'
#
loop_
_entity.id
_entity.type
_entity.pdbx_description
1 polymer ?
#
loop_
_entity_poly.entity_id
_entity_poly.type
_entity_poly.pdbx_seq_one_letter_code
_entity_poly.pdbx_strand_id
1 'polypeptide(L)' 'MALTTHDVIGYYSLILGEKPEPMEVAYYLQMFEDVWSLRQRLEFIANCRASSALSARTHQAAPAENHATASIKN' A
#
# COMPACT_ATOMS: atom_id res chain seq x y z
N MET A 1 26.59 5.79 -2.00
CA MET A 1 26.45 5.14 -3.33
C MET A 1 25.21 5.75 -3.95
N ALA A 2 25.33 6.33 -5.15
CA ALA A 2 24.21 7.04 -5.77
C ALA A 2 23.11 6.04 -6.16
N LEU A 3 21.84 6.44 -5.98
CA LEU A 3 20.69 5.64 -6.39
C LEU A 3 20.68 5.43 -7.91
N THR A 4 20.45 4.19 -8.35
CA THR A 4 20.38 3.85 -9.78
C THR A 4 19.00 3.32 -10.17
N THR A 5 18.72 3.30 -11.49
CA THR A 5 17.52 2.69 -12.05
C THR A 5 17.34 1.24 -11.60
N HIS A 6 18.43 0.48 -11.49
CA HIS A 6 18.40 -0.92 -11.05
C HIS A 6 17.97 -1.03 -9.59
N ASP A 7 18.43 -0.11 -8.74
CA ASP A 7 18.02 -0.07 -7.34
C ASP A 7 16.51 0.23 -7.24
N VAL A 8 16.02 1.23 -7.98
CA VAL A 8 14.59 1.57 -7.98
C VAL A 8 13.74 0.39 -8.41
N ILE A 9 14.06 -0.24 -9.55
CA ILE A 9 13.31 -1.40 -10.04
C ILE A 9 13.39 -2.56 -9.05
N GLY A 10 14.59 -2.87 -8.55
CA GLY A 10 14.83 -3.97 -7.63
C GLY A 10 14.06 -3.83 -6.32
N TYR A 11 14.18 -2.68 -5.65
CA TYR A 11 13.49 -2.45 -4.37
C TYR A 11 11.99 -2.27 -4.54
N TYR A 12 11.52 -1.63 -5.61
CA TYR A 12 10.08 -1.50 -5.88
C TYR A 12 9.45 -2.88 -6.04
N SER A 13 10.05 -3.76 -6.85
CA SER A 13 9.56 -5.13 -7.02
C SER A 13 9.71 -5.98 -5.77
N LEU A 14 10.80 -5.82 -5.02
CA LEU A 14 11.00 -6.56 -3.78
C LEU A 14 9.98 -6.20 -2.69
N ILE A 15 9.65 -4.91 -2.54
CA ILE A 15 8.85 -4.42 -1.41
C ILE A 15 7.36 -4.32 -1.76
N LEU A 16 7.03 -3.85 -2.97
CA LEU A 16 5.65 -3.67 -3.40
C LEU A 16 5.12 -4.86 -4.20
N GLY A 17 5.99 -5.78 -4.66
CA GLY A 17 5.58 -6.96 -5.43
C GLY A 17 5.16 -6.65 -6.87
N GLU A 18 5.43 -5.43 -7.35
CA GLU A 18 4.98 -4.91 -8.64
C GLU A 18 6.18 -4.37 -9.44
N LYS A 19 6.00 -4.14 -10.74
CA LYS A 19 7.01 -3.45 -11.55
C LYS A 19 6.68 -1.96 -11.59
N PRO A 20 7.64 -1.05 -11.32
CA PRO A 20 7.36 0.37 -11.42
C PRO A 20 7.17 0.79 -12.88
N GLU A 21 6.30 1.76 -13.09
CA GLU A 21 6.16 2.46 -14.37
C GLU A 21 7.38 3.35 -14.64
N PRO A 22 7.74 3.61 -15.91
CA PRO A 22 8.91 4.43 -16.24
C PRO A 22 8.90 5.83 -15.59
N MET A 23 7.71 6.42 -15.42
CA MET A 23 7.56 7.72 -14.75
C MET A 23 7.80 7.64 -13.24
N GLU A 24 7.43 6.54 -12.58
CA GLU A 24 7.74 6.32 -11.17
C GLU A 24 9.24 6.14 -10.96
N VAL A 25 9.91 5.42 -11.87
CA VAL A 25 11.36 5.28 -11.85
C VAL A 25 12.05 6.65 -11.92
N ALA A 26 11.66 7.49 -12.88
CA ALA A 26 12.20 8.84 -13.00
C ALA A 26 11.94 9.70 -11.75
N TYR A 27 10.72 9.63 -11.22
CA TYR A 27 10.34 10.33 -10.00
C TYR A 27 11.21 9.92 -8.79
N TYR A 28 11.44 8.62 -8.59
CA TYR A 28 12.23 8.13 -7.47
C TYR A 28 13.71 8.45 -7.60
N LEU A 29 14.27 8.39 -8.82
CA LEU A 29 15.66 8.81 -9.08
C LEU A 29 15.87 10.30 -8.83
N GLN A 30 14.86 11.13 -9.08
CA GLN A 30 14.93 12.56 -8.82
C GLN A 30 14.75 12.90 -7.34
N MET A 31 13.90 12.15 -6.63
CA MET A 31 13.53 12.46 -5.25
C MET A 31 14.47 11.89 -4.19
N PHE A 32 15.21 10.82 -4.50
CA PHE A 32 16.06 10.13 -3.53
C PHE A 32 17.51 10.08 -4.00
N GLU A 33 18.41 10.48 -3.11
CA GLU A 33 19.85 10.47 -3.37
C GLU A 33 20.48 9.08 -3.20
N ASP A 34 19.85 8.24 -2.37
CA ASP A 34 20.38 6.97 -1.92
C ASP A 34 19.32 5.87 -1.78
N VAL A 35 19.80 4.63 -1.74
CA VAL A 35 19.01 3.40 -1.64
C VAL A 35 18.21 3.29 -0.34
N TRP A 36 18.77 3.77 0.78
CA TRP A 36 18.12 3.69 2.08
C TRP A 36 16.87 4.56 2.14
N SER A 37 16.95 5.80 1.64
CA SER A 37 15.83 6.72 1.55
C SER A 37 14.69 6.18 0.66
N LEU A 38 15.05 5.61 -0.49
CA LEU A 38 14.09 4.92 -1.37
C LEU A 38 13.40 3.76 -0.63
N ARG A 39 14.17 2.89 0.03
CA ARG A 39 13.65 1.72 0.73
C ARG A 39 12.63 2.11 1.80
N GLN A 40 12.95 3.10 2.63
CA GLN A 40 12.04 3.61 3.66
C GLN A 40 10.71 4.10 3.06
N ARG A 41 10.77 4.80 1.91
CA ARG A 41 9.55 5.24 1.22
C ARG A 41 8.70 4.08 0.73
N LEU A 42 9.31 3.06 0.15
CA LEU A 42 8.59 1.89 -0.37
C LEU A 42 7.99 1.06 0.77
N GLU A 43 8.71 0.88 1.88
CA GLU A 43 8.20 0.22 3.09
C GLU A 43 6.99 0.97 3.67
N PHE A 44 7.04 2.31 3.69
CA PHE A 44 5.90 3.12 4.09
C PHE A 44 4.68 2.91 3.17
N ILE A 45 4.87 2.91 1.85
CA ILE A 45 3.79 2.65 0.88
C ILE A 45 3.18 1.26 1.10
N ALA A 46 4.02 0.23 1.27
CA ALA A 46 3.56 -1.14 1.55
C ALA A 46 2.71 -1.19 2.83
N ASN A 47 3.16 -0.53 3.89
CA ASN A 47 2.45 -0.48 5.16
C ASN A 47 1.10 0.25 5.05
N CYS A 48 1.02 1.35 4.28
CA CYS A 48 -0.24 2.02 3.99
C CYS A 48 -1.21 1.09 3.24
N ARG A 49 -0.74 0.37 2.21
CA ARG A 49 -1.56 -0.60 1.46
C ARG A 49 -2.09 -1.71 2.35
N ALA A 50 -1.23 -2.28 3.21
CA ALA A 50 -1.61 -3.31 4.18
C ALA A 50 -2.66 -2.79 5.18
N SER A 51 -2.48 -1.56 5.68
CA SER A 51 -3.42 -0.94 6.61
C SER A 51 -4.78 -0.69 5.96
N SER A 52 -4.81 -0.14 4.73
CA SER A 52 -6.06 0.07 3.98
C SER A 52 -6.78 -1.25 3.68
N ALA A 53 -6.05 -2.30 3.32
CA ALA A 53 -6.62 -3.63 3.09
C ALA A 53 -7.21 -4.23 4.39
N LEU A 54 -6.53 -4.05 5.52
CA LEU A 54 -7.02 -4.47 6.83
C LEU A 54 -8.29 -3.72 7.21
N SER A 55 -8.31 -2.38 7.09
CA SER A 55 -9.49 -1.57 7.35
C SER A 55 -10.68 -1.97 6.48
N ALA A 56 -10.47 -2.20 5.18
CA ALA A 56 -11.52 -2.65 4.27
C ALA A 56 -12.12 -4.00 4.71
N ARG A 57 -11.29 -4.95 5.15
CA ARG A 57 -11.77 -6.25 5.68
C ARG A 57 -12.56 -6.08 6.97
N THR A 58 -12.09 -5.26 7.90
CA THR A 58 -12.79 -5.02 9.17
C THR A 58 -14.15 -4.35 8.96
N HIS A 59 -14.25 -3.38 8.04
CA HIS A 59 -15.52 -2.73 7.70
C HIS A 59 -16.49 -3.62 6.91
N GLN A 60 -15.99 -4.55 6.09
CA GLN A 60 -16.83 -5.54 5.40
C GLN A 60 -17.28 -6.70 6.31
N ALA A 61 -16.51 -7.00 7.35
CA ALA A 61 -16.79 -8.08 8.30
C ALA A 61 -17.71 -7.66 9.47
N ALA A 62 -18.16 -6.40 9.54
CA ALA A 62 -19.27 -6.03 10.41
C ALA A 62 -20.58 -6.42 9.69
N PRO A 63 -21.22 -7.55 10.04
CA PRO A 63 -22.50 -7.88 9.45
C PRO A 63 -23.50 -6.80 9.87
N ALA A 64 -24.33 -6.38 8.92
CA ALA A 64 -25.53 -5.61 9.20
C ALA A 64 -26.28 -6.29 10.36
N GLU A 65 -26.32 -5.64 11.52
CA GLU A 65 -27.18 -6.07 12.60
C GLU A 65 -28.61 -6.08 12.06
N ASN A 66 -29.19 -7.28 11.98
CA ASN A 66 -30.54 -7.55 11.50
C ASN A 66 -31.54 -6.66 12.24
N HIS A 67 -31.89 -5.51 11.67
CA HIS A 67 -33.05 -4.73 12.11
C HIS A 67 -34.32 -5.34 11.50
N ALA A 68 -34.58 -6.61 11.83
CA ALA A 68 -35.89 -7.23 11.67
C ALA A 68 -36.54 -7.27 13.06
N THR A 69 -36.97 -6.10 13.56
CA THR A 69 -37.97 -6.04 14.62
C THR A 69 -39.29 -6.48 14.01
N ALA A 70 -39.50 -7.80 14.01
CA ALA A 70 -40.78 -8.39 13.72
C ALA A 70 -41.84 -7.75 14.63
N SER A 71 -42.85 -7.19 13.98
CA SER A 71 -44.04 -6.60 14.57
C SER A 71 -44.68 -7.57 15.56
N ILE A 72 -44.71 -7.23 16.86
CA ILE A 72 -45.60 -7.88 17.82
C ILE A 72 -46.71 -6.88 18.14
N LYS A 73 -47.82 -7.02 17.42
CA LYS A 73 -49.14 -6.60 17.91
C LYS A 73 -49.64 -7.72 18.81
N ASN A 74 -49.90 -7.41 20.08
CA ASN A 74 -50.94 -8.08 20.86
C ASN A 74 -51.50 -7.10 21.89
#